data_AF-A0A0L6JPF4-F1
#
_entry.id   AF-A0A0L6JPF4-F1
#
_cell.length_a   1.000
_cell.length_b   1.000
_cell.length_c   1.000
_cell.angle_alpha   90.00
_cell.angle_beta   90.00
_cell.angle_gamma   90.00
#
_symmetry.space_group_name_H-M   'P 1'
#
loop_
_entity.id
_entity.type
_entity.pdbx_description
1 polymer ?
#
loop_
_entity_poly.entity_id
_entity_poly.type
_entity_poly.pdbx_seq_one_letter_code
_entity_poly.pdbx_strand_id
1 'polypeptide(L)'
;MTQADECHRGSAKEDSAWRKILEYFKNATQIGMTATPKETKDTSNIEYFGEPIFTYSLKQGIEDGFLAPYKVVRVGIDKDLEGYRPIKGKKDKYGNEIEDREYNIKDYDKNLVLEKRTELVAKRVSDFLKKNNSRFAKTIFFCVDIDHANRMAQSLRNENADLVLQNPKYVVQMTSGSEGVQELENFMTEDEPYPVLVTTSKLLTTGVDADTVKFIVLDSNINSMTEFKQIIGRGTRINEEYDKLYFTIIDFRNVTKLFADKDFDGDPVKVKETEGEIPTEETEDASVEETQDNLPEEEQEVPPDVTFDPNDEETKPIKYYVNDVPVSVINERVQYMDVSGKLITESLVDYTKKNIRSEYSTLDEFLQIWNSAEKKTVIIEELEQKGIFFDELKEEVSKDLDPFDLICHVAFDMPPLTRRERANNLKKRGYFEKYGEIAKQVLETLLEKYADEGLANLESLEVLKVPDVARFGTPVEILKHFGNKKKFMEAIAELENQLYVA
;
A
#
# COMPACT_ATOMS: atom_id res chain seq x y z
N MET A 1 -37.68 3.60 4.15
CA MET A 1 -36.35 3.94 3.61
C MET A 1 -35.62 2.63 3.38
N THR A 2 -34.96 2.50 2.23
CA THR A 2 -34.17 1.33 1.82
C THR A 2 -32.74 1.79 1.57
N GLN A 3 -31.76 1.07 2.10
CA GLN A 3 -30.34 1.35 1.87
C GLN A 3 -29.74 0.16 1.12
N ALA A 4 -29.03 0.44 0.03
CA ALA A 4 -28.33 -0.55 -0.77
C ALA A 4 -26.82 -0.30 -0.68
N ASP A 5 -26.12 -1.21 -0.01
CA ASP A 5 -24.66 -1.21 0.03
C ASP A 5 -24.08 -1.92 -1.20
N GLU A 6 -22.89 -1.50 -1.63
CA GLU A 6 -22.21 -1.94 -2.85
C GLU A 6 -23.14 -2.01 -4.06
N CYS A 7 -23.92 -0.94 -4.28
CA CYS A 7 -25.03 -0.94 -5.23
C CYS A 7 -24.63 -1.34 -6.66
N HIS A 8 -23.35 -1.18 -7.04
CA HIS A 8 -22.79 -1.64 -8.31
C HIS A 8 -22.84 -3.17 -8.56
N ARG A 9 -22.95 -4.01 -7.52
CA ARG A 9 -22.88 -5.49 -7.66
C ARG A 9 -24.18 -6.15 -8.07
N GLY A 10 -25.31 -5.46 -7.94
CA GLY A 10 -26.61 -6.10 -8.09
C GLY A 10 -27.74 -5.18 -8.53
N SER A 11 -27.73 -3.88 -8.25
CA SER A 11 -28.86 -3.00 -8.61
C SER A 11 -28.86 -2.50 -10.06
N ALA A 12 -27.70 -2.65 -10.71
CA ALA A 12 -27.36 -1.92 -11.93
C ALA A 12 -27.79 -2.62 -13.24
N LYS A 13 -28.13 -3.91 -13.18
CA LYS A 13 -28.74 -4.64 -14.32
C LYS A 13 -30.25 -4.68 -14.13
N GLU A 14 -31.00 -4.27 -15.14
CA GLU A 14 -32.48 -4.25 -15.13
C GLU A 14 -33.08 -5.63 -14.76
N ASP A 15 -32.47 -6.72 -15.23
CA ASP A 15 -32.95 -8.08 -15.01
C ASP A 15 -32.57 -8.69 -13.65
N SER A 16 -31.89 -7.95 -12.78
CA SER A 16 -31.38 -8.52 -11.53
C SER A 16 -32.50 -8.79 -10.50
N ALA A 17 -32.32 -9.82 -9.68
CA ALA A 17 -33.21 -10.08 -8.55
C ALA A 17 -33.25 -8.91 -7.55
N TRP A 18 -32.16 -8.15 -7.45
CA TRP A 18 -32.07 -6.97 -6.60
C TRP A 18 -32.91 -5.81 -7.14
N ARG A 19 -32.90 -5.59 -8.46
CA ARG A 19 -33.70 -4.55 -9.11
C ARG A 19 -35.19 -4.73 -8.81
N LYS A 20 -35.68 -5.96 -8.89
CA LYS A 20 -37.08 -6.30 -8.56
C LYS A 20 -37.47 -5.96 -7.12
N ILE A 21 -36.55 -6.13 -6.16
CA ILE A 21 -36.78 -5.75 -4.76
C ILE A 21 -36.86 -4.22 -4.62
N LEU A 22 -35.94 -3.51 -5.27
CA LEU A 22 -35.92 -2.05 -5.25
C LEU A 22 -37.17 -1.46 -5.92
N GLU A 23 -37.62 -2.02 -7.04
CA GLU A 23 -38.87 -1.64 -7.72
C GLU A 23 -40.12 -1.95 -6.89
N TYR A 24 -40.16 -3.09 -6.19
CA TYR A 24 -41.25 -3.42 -5.27
C TYR A 24 -41.42 -2.36 -4.18
N PHE A 25 -40.29 -1.85 -3.64
CA PHE A 25 -40.27 -0.80 -2.62
C PHE A 25 -40.12 0.62 -3.20
N LYS A 26 -40.58 0.89 -4.42
CA LYS A 26 -40.45 2.20 -5.08
C LYS A 26 -40.97 3.40 -4.29
N ASN A 27 -41.93 3.20 -3.38
CA ASN A 27 -42.49 4.28 -2.54
C ASN A 27 -41.62 4.61 -1.32
N ALA A 28 -40.58 3.83 -1.04
CA ALA A 28 -39.61 4.13 0.00
C ALA A 28 -38.48 5.00 -0.57
N THR A 29 -37.97 5.96 0.20
CA THR A 29 -36.69 6.62 -0.09
C THR A 29 -35.59 5.57 -0.21
N GLN A 30 -34.86 5.55 -1.33
CA GLN A 30 -33.80 4.57 -1.61
C GLN A 30 -32.45 5.28 -1.67
N ILE A 31 -31.49 4.81 -0.87
CA ILE A 31 -30.14 5.38 -0.81
C ILE A 31 -29.17 4.28 -1.24
N GLY A 32 -28.44 4.52 -2.32
CA GLY A 32 -27.36 3.66 -2.80
C GLY A 32 -26.01 4.15 -2.30
N MET A 33 -25.17 3.25 -1.81
CA MET A 33 -23.79 3.53 -1.41
C MET A 33 -22.85 2.62 -2.21
N THR A 34 -21.74 3.17 -2.68
CA THR A 34 -20.70 2.38 -3.33
C THR A 34 -19.35 3.10 -3.31
N ALA A 35 -18.27 2.32 -3.20
CA ALA A 35 -16.91 2.81 -3.41
C ALA A 35 -16.55 2.95 -4.91
N THR A 36 -17.33 2.32 -5.80
CA THR A 36 -17.01 2.20 -7.23
C THR A 36 -18.28 2.36 -8.06
N PRO A 37 -18.72 3.58 -8.37
CA PRO A 37 -19.85 3.77 -9.29
C PRO A 37 -19.50 3.09 -10.62
N LYS A 38 -20.47 2.36 -11.18
CA LYS A 38 -20.29 1.63 -12.43
C LYS A 38 -21.15 2.29 -13.50
N GLU A 39 -20.49 2.88 -14.47
CA GLU A 39 -21.09 3.46 -15.67
C GLU A 39 -20.54 2.70 -16.88
N THR A 40 -21.38 1.83 -17.44
CA THR A 40 -21.09 1.09 -18.67
C THR A 40 -22.32 1.12 -19.56
N LYS A 41 -22.17 0.86 -20.88
CA LYS A 41 -23.29 0.88 -21.84
C LYS A 41 -24.54 0.09 -21.40
N ASP A 42 -24.36 -1.01 -20.67
CA ASP A 42 -25.45 -1.93 -20.29
C ASP A 42 -25.79 -1.91 -18.79
N THR A 43 -25.12 -1.08 -18.00
CA THR A 43 -25.20 -1.12 -16.53
C THR A 43 -24.75 0.22 -15.97
N SER A 44 -25.71 1.00 -15.47
CA SER A 44 -25.50 2.31 -14.85
C SER A 44 -26.11 2.32 -13.45
N ASN A 45 -25.32 2.72 -12.46
CA ASN A 45 -25.85 2.98 -11.12
C ASN A 45 -26.60 4.31 -11.09
N ILE A 46 -26.10 5.28 -11.86
CA ILE A 46 -26.65 6.64 -11.95
C ILE A 46 -28.05 6.59 -12.57
N GLU A 47 -28.29 5.72 -13.55
CA GLU A 47 -29.62 5.57 -14.16
C GLU A 47 -30.70 5.21 -13.14
N TYR A 48 -30.35 4.48 -12.06
CA TYR A 48 -31.32 4.13 -11.02
C TYR A 48 -31.34 5.08 -9.84
N PHE A 49 -30.18 5.36 -9.25
CA PHE A 49 -30.08 6.13 -8.01
C PHE A 49 -29.96 7.63 -8.26
N GLY A 50 -29.77 8.05 -9.51
CA GLY A 50 -29.45 9.43 -9.88
C GLY A 50 -27.99 9.78 -9.63
N GLU A 51 -27.68 11.05 -9.86
CA GLU A 51 -26.35 11.62 -9.61
C GLU A 51 -25.96 11.49 -8.12
N PRO A 52 -24.67 11.25 -7.82
CA PRO A 52 -24.20 11.15 -6.45
C PRO A 52 -24.40 12.48 -5.71
N ILE A 53 -25.18 12.44 -4.62
CA ILE A 53 -25.39 13.62 -3.76
C ILE A 53 -24.15 14.01 -2.94
N PHE A 54 -23.20 13.08 -2.81
CA PHE A 54 -21.94 13.28 -2.10
C PHE A 54 -20.90 12.28 -2.63
N THR A 55 -19.64 12.69 -2.72
CA THR A 55 -18.50 11.83 -3.09
C THR A 55 -17.34 12.10 -2.14
N TYR A 56 -16.83 11.04 -1.52
CA TYR A 56 -15.62 11.08 -0.71
C TYR A 56 -14.57 10.19 -1.39
N SER A 57 -13.61 10.82 -2.07
CA SER A 57 -12.64 10.12 -2.92
C SER A 57 -11.54 9.44 -2.09
N LEU A 58 -10.83 8.48 -2.71
CA LEU A 58 -9.66 7.87 -2.09
C LEU A 58 -8.61 8.93 -1.81
N LYS A 59 -8.35 9.81 -2.79
CA LYS A 59 -7.47 10.98 -2.60
C LYS A 59 -7.83 11.80 -1.37
N GLN A 60 -9.10 12.20 -1.22
CA GLN A 60 -9.50 13.03 -0.08
C GLN A 60 -9.38 12.27 1.25
N GLY A 61 -9.73 10.99 1.27
CA GLY A 61 -9.52 10.16 2.46
C GLY A 61 -8.06 10.06 2.89
N ILE A 62 -7.11 10.10 1.95
CA ILE A 62 -5.68 10.09 2.26
C ILE A 62 -5.21 11.47 2.75
N GLU A 63 -5.62 12.55 2.07
CA GLU A 63 -5.30 13.94 2.46
C GLU A 63 -5.80 14.26 3.88
N ASP A 64 -7.00 13.80 4.22
CA ASP A 64 -7.61 13.98 5.53
C ASP A 64 -7.04 13.03 6.61
N GLY A 65 -6.10 12.13 6.24
CA GLY A 65 -5.44 11.20 7.16
C GLY A 65 -6.31 10.01 7.61
N PHE A 66 -7.42 9.73 6.91
CA PHE A 66 -8.31 8.59 7.22
C PHE A 66 -7.98 7.32 6.42
N LEU A 67 -7.24 7.45 5.32
CA LEU A 67 -6.81 6.35 4.46
C LEU A 67 -5.29 6.36 4.28
N ALA A 68 -4.71 5.18 4.24
CA ALA A 68 -3.28 4.99 4.15
C ALA A 68 -2.76 5.35 2.74
N PRO A 69 -1.72 6.20 2.61
CA PRO A 69 -1.03 6.38 1.34
C PRO A 69 -0.39 5.07 0.83
N TYR A 70 -0.03 5.06 -0.45
CA TYR A 70 0.56 3.89 -1.10
C TYR A 70 1.81 4.17 -1.92
N LYS A 71 2.63 3.14 -2.02
CA LYS A 71 3.84 3.05 -2.86
C LYS A 71 3.65 1.97 -3.91
N VAL A 72 4.07 2.22 -5.14
CA VAL A 72 3.99 1.24 -6.24
C VAL A 72 5.39 0.80 -6.65
N VAL A 73 5.62 -0.51 -6.66
CA VAL A 73 6.82 -1.15 -7.22
C VAL A 73 6.41 -1.89 -8.49
N ARG A 74 6.70 -1.32 -9.66
CA ARG A 74 6.47 -1.98 -10.95
C ARG A 74 7.68 -2.83 -11.32
N VAL A 75 7.44 -4.09 -11.63
CA VAL A 75 8.49 -5.05 -12.01
C VAL A 75 8.23 -5.53 -13.43
N GLY A 76 9.14 -5.23 -14.36
CA GLY A 76 9.05 -5.68 -15.75
C GLY A 76 9.77 -7.01 -15.96
N ILE A 77 9.03 -8.06 -16.31
CA ILE A 77 9.58 -9.36 -16.69
C ILE A 77 9.76 -9.41 -18.21
N ASP A 78 10.88 -9.96 -18.68
CA ASP A 78 11.23 -10.04 -20.11
C ASP A 78 10.10 -10.61 -20.97
N LYS A 79 9.53 -11.76 -20.60
CA LYS A 79 8.45 -12.38 -21.36
C LYS A 79 7.15 -11.57 -21.34
N ASP A 80 6.87 -10.85 -20.26
CA ASP A 80 5.68 -10.00 -20.18
C ASP A 80 5.79 -8.78 -21.10
N LEU A 81 7.01 -8.30 -21.38
CA LEU A 81 7.28 -7.15 -22.23
C LEU A 81 7.49 -7.51 -23.71
N GLU A 82 8.18 -8.62 -23.98
CA GLU A 82 8.60 -9.05 -25.32
C GLU A 82 7.70 -10.14 -25.93
N GLY A 83 6.87 -10.79 -25.12
CA GLY A 83 6.11 -11.96 -25.52
C GLY A 83 6.96 -13.23 -25.60
N TYR A 84 6.33 -14.31 -26.05
CA TYR A 84 6.95 -15.61 -26.25
C TYR A 84 6.30 -16.33 -27.43
N ARG A 85 7.12 -16.81 -28.36
CA ARG A 85 6.69 -17.70 -29.43
C ARG A 85 7.38 -19.06 -29.28
N PRO A 86 6.65 -20.17 -29.15
CA PRO A 86 7.25 -21.50 -29.10
C PRO A 86 7.91 -21.86 -30.43
N ILE A 87 8.95 -22.68 -30.38
CA ILE A 87 9.52 -23.29 -31.59
C ILE A 87 8.47 -24.25 -32.18
N LYS A 88 8.38 -24.33 -33.50
CA LYS A 88 7.47 -25.24 -34.20
C LYS A 88 7.58 -26.68 -33.67
N GLY A 89 6.43 -27.27 -33.31
CA GLY A 89 6.37 -28.62 -32.76
C GLY A 89 6.77 -28.74 -31.28
N LYS A 90 6.98 -27.62 -30.58
CA LYS A 90 7.24 -27.64 -29.13
C LYS A 90 6.04 -28.22 -28.39
N LYS A 91 6.33 -29.10 -27.44
CA LYS A 91 5.33 -29.71 -26.56
C LYS A 91 5.40 -29.11 -25.17
N ASP A 92 4.25 -29.06 -24.51
CA ASP A 92 4.16 -28.74 -23.10
C ASP A 92 4.66 -29.91 -22.23
N LYS A 93 4.69 -29.73 -20.91
CA LYS A 93 5.15 -30.76 -19.96
C LYS A 93 4.29 -32.04 -19.96
N TYR A 94 3.08 -31.99 -20.53
CA TYR A 94 2.15 -33.11 -20.65
C TYR A 94 2.19 -33.77 -22.03
N GLY A 95 3.00 -33.25 -22.96
CA GLY A 95 3.17 -33.79 -24.31
C GLY A 95 2.19 -33.22 -25.36
N ASN A 96 1.40 -32.22 -25.02
CA ASN A 96 0.52 -31.52 -25.96
C ASN A 96 1.34 -30.56 -26.82
N GLU A 97 1.11 -30.55 -28.13
CA GLU A 97 1.75 -29.59 -29.02
C GLU A 97 1.18 -28.18 -28.77
N ILE A 98 2.09 -27.24 -28.51
CA ILE A 98 1.76 -25.84 -28.26
C ILE A 98 1.53 -25.17 -29.62
N GLU A 99 0.43 -24.42 -29.73
CA GLU A 99 0.13 -23.64 -30.92
C GLU A 99 1.30 -22.70 -31.29
N ASP A 100 1.72 -22.72 -32.55
CA ASP A 100 2.78 -21.85 -33.08
C ASP A 100 2.22 -20.44 -33.34
N ARG A 101 2.04 -19.69 -32.26
CA ARG A 101 1.69 -18.28 -32.28
C ARG A 101 2.45 -17.49 -31.23
N GLU A 102 2.35 -16.18 -31.31
CA GLU A 102 2.88 -15.30 -30.29
C GLU A 102 1.94 -15.27 -29.08
N TYR A 103 2.51 -15.53 -27.90
CA TYR A 103 1.84 -15.43 -26.61
C TYR A 103 2.34 -14.19 -25.89
N ASN A 104 1.42 -13.47 -25.27
CA ASN A 104 1.73 -12.22 -24.57
C ASN A 104 1.15 -12.19 -23.16
N ILE A 105 1.21 -11.02 -22.51
CA ILE A 105 0.74 -10.82 -21.14
C ILE A 105 -0.72 -11.26 -20.90
N LYS A 106 -1.60 -11.16 -21.91
CA LYS A 106 -3.01 -11.60 -21.83
C LYS A 106 -3.17 -13.12 -21.87
N ASP A 107 -2.21 -13.82 -22.45
CA ASP A 107 -2.20 -15.28 -22.54
C ASP A 107 -1.61 -15.95 -21.31
N TYR A 108 -0.64 -15.30 -20.65
CA TYR A 108 0.06 -15.92 -19.52
C TYR A 108 -0.88 -16.19 -18.36
N ASP A 109 -0.75 -17.40 -17.80
CA ASP A 109 -1.60 -17.95 -16.74
C ASP A 109 -3.08 -18.13 -17.12
N LYS A 110 -3.46 -17.86 -18.38
CA LYS A 110 -4.79 -18.16 -18.95
C LYS A 110 -4.71 -19.32 -19.96
N ASN A 111 -3.94 -19.13 -21.02
CA ASN A 111 -3.75 -20.10 -22.11
C ASN A 111 -2.36 -20.76 -22.05
N LEU A 112 -1.35 -20.06 -21.54
CA LEU A 112 0.02 -20.54 -21.45
C LEU A 112 0.61 -20.25 -20.07
N VAL A 113 1.08 -21.27 -19.38
CA VAL A 113 1.78 -21.16 -18.10
C VAL A 113 3.27 -21.29 -18.35
N LEU A 114 4.02 -20.25 -17.98
CA LEU A 114 5.48 -20.31 -17.88
C LEU A 114 5.83 -20.55 -16.40
N GLU A 115 6.18 -21.78 -16.02
CA GLU A 115 6.35 -22.14 -14.60
C GLU A 115 7.44 -21.29 -13.91
N LYS A 116 8.54 -21.05 -14.62
CA LYS A 116 9.63 -20.19 -14.13
C LYS A 116 9.19 -18.74 -13.87
N ARG A 117 8.13 -18.25 -14.53
CA ARG A 117 7.56 -16.92 -14.28
C ARG A 117 6.92 -16.84 -12.89
N THR A 118 6.08 -17.82 -12.54
CA THR A 118 5.48 -17.89 -11.20
C THR A 118 6.54 -18.04 -10.11
N GLU A 119 7.58 -18.86 -10.35
CA GLU A 119 8.73 -18.99 -9.45
C GLU A 119 9.48 -17.68 -9.28
N LEU A 120 9.75 -16.96 -10.38
CA LEU A 120 10.42 -15.66 -10.36
C LEU A 120 9.63 -14.62 -9.55
N VAL A 121 8.30 -14.55 -9.73
CA VAL A 121 7.43 -13.65 -8.98
C VAL A 121 7.46 -13.97 -7.49
N ALA A 122 7.24 -15.24 -7.12
CA ALA A 122 7.28 -15.69 -5.73
C ALA A 122 8.64 -15.39 -5.07
N LYS A 123 9.73 -15.66 -5.79
CA LYS A 123 11.09 -15.37 -5.35
C LYS A 123 11.32 -13.88 -5.16
N ARG A 124 10.98 -13.05 -6.15
CA ARG A 124 11.18 -11.60 -6.12
C ARG A 124 10.43 -10.95 -4.96
N VAL A 125 9.20 -11.37 -4.67
CA VAL A 125 8.45 -10.86 -3.51
C VAL A 125 9.04 -11.38 -2.20
N SER A 126 9.39 -12.67 -2.11
CA SER A 126 9.99 -13.24 -0.88
C SER A 126 11.33 -12.58 -0.53
N ASP A 127 12.19 -12.34 -1.52
CA ASP A 127 13.47 -11.64 -1.35
C ASP A 127 13.26 -10.17 -0.92
N PHE A 128 12.23 -9.51 -1.43
CA PHE A 128 11.84 -8.16 -1.01
C PHE A 128 11.46 -8.13 0.47
N LEU A 129 10.58 -9.04 0.90
CA LEU A 129 10.14 -9.13 2.29
C LEU A 129 11.32 -9.47 3.22
N LYS A 130 12.24 -10.34 2.80
CA LYS A 130 13.48 -10.66 3.55
C LYS A 130 14.37 -9.43 3.70
N LYS A 131 14.62 -8.71 2.60
CA LYS A 131 15.52 -7.54 2.59
C LYS A 131 15.01 -6.42 3.50
N ASN A 132 13.69 -6.21 3.54
CA ASN A 132 13.06 -5.12 4.31
C ASN A 132 12.59 -5.56 5.70
N ASN A 133 13.02 -6.73 6.19
CA ASN A 133 12.58 -7.30 7.47
C ASN A 133 11.03 -7.37 7.63
N SER A 134 10.32 -7.55 6.52
CA SER A 134 8.85 -7.50 6.47
C SER A 134 8.22 -8.88 6.27
N ARG A 135 8.90 -9.96 6.66
CA ARG A 135 8.43 -11.34 6.38
C ARG A 135 7.12 -11.71 7.09
N PHE A 136 6.69 -10.97 8.11
CA PHE A 136 5.41 -11.16 8.78
C PHE A 136 4.37 -10.09 8.41
N ALA A 137 4.68 -9.24 7.44
CA ALA A 137 3.74 -8.26 6.93
C ALA A 137 2.69 -8.96 6.05
N LYS A 138 1.41 -8.89 6.46
CA LYS A 138 0.31 -9.53 5.74
C LYS A 138 0.28 -9.06 4.28
N THR A 139 0.26 -10.03 3.37
CA THR A 139 0.43 -9.82 1.93
C THR A 139 -0.62 -10.60 1.15
N ILE A 140 -1.31 -9.94 0.22
CA ILE A 140 -2.28 -10.59 -0.67
C ILE A 140 -1.75 -10.64 -2.10
N PHE A 141 -1.74 -11.81 -2.71
CA PHE A 141 -1.37 -12.06 -4.10
C PHE A 141 -2.61 -12.30 -4.95
N PHE A 142 -2.91 -11.38 -5.84
CA PHE A 142 -4.01 -11.47 -6.81
C PHE A 142 -3.52 -12.16 -8.08
N CYS A 143 -4.01 -13.37 -8.31
CA CYS A 143 -3.64 -14.26 -9.40
C CYS A 143 -4.78 -14.33 -10.45
N VAL A 144 -4.45 -14.80 -11.66
CA VAL A 144 -5.40 -14.89 -12.78
C VAL A 144 -6.58 -15.84 -12.50
N ASP A 145 -6.29 -17.04 -12.00
CA ASP A 145 -7.29 -18.07 -11.72
C ASP A 145 -6.88 -18.96 -10.52
N ILE A 146 -7.71 -19.95 -10.20
CA ILE A 146 -7.50 -20.85 -9.05
C ILE A 146 -6.22 -21.70 -9.23
N ASP A 147 -5.92 -22.13 -10.46
CA ASP A 147 -4.70 -22.86 -10.81
C ASP A 147 -3.46 -21.99 -10.56
N HIS A 148 -3.49 -20.73 -11.01
CA HIS A 148 -2.41 -19.78 -10.77
C HIS A 148 -2.21 -19.50 -9.28
N ALA A 149 -3.29 -19.26 -8.53
CA ALA A 149 -3.19 -19.07 -7.08
C ALA A 149 -2.55 -20.27 -6.37
N ASN A 150 -2.90 -21.50 -6.76
CA ASN A 150 -2.29 -22.71 -6.22
C ASN A 150 -0.79 -22.81 -6.53
N ARG A 151 -0.40 -22.59 -7.80
CA ARG A 151 1.00 -22.59 -8.22
C ARG A 151 1.81 -21.53 -7.49
N MET A 152 1.26 -20.32 -7.38
CA MET A 152 1.89 -19.21 -6.65
C MET A 152 2.09 -19.58 -5.18
N ALA A 153 1.07 -20.16 -4.52
CA ALA A 153 1.19 -20.60 -3.14
C ALA A 153 2.28 -21.66 -2.97
N GLN A 154 2.41 -22.59 -3.92
CA GLN A 154 3.46 -23.60 -3.90
C GLN A 154 4.85 -22.98 -4.05
N SER A 155 5.04 -22.06 -5.00
CA SER A 155 6.31 -21.35 -5.18
C SER A 155 6.67 -20.52 -3.94
N LEU A 156 5.71 -19.82 -3.34
CA LEU A 156 5.90 -19.07 -2.09
C LEU A 156 6.27 -19.98 -0.90
N ARG A 157 5.67 -21.17 -0.81
CA ARG A 157 6.05 -22.15 0.22
C ARG A 157 7.50 -22.61 0.06
N ASN A 158 7.95 -22.82 -1.17
CA ASN A 158 9.33 -23.20 -1.46
C ASN A 158 10.32 -22.08 -1.08
N GLU A 159 10.01 -20.82 -1.45
CA GLU A 159 10.88 -19.66 -1.18
C GLU A 159 10.96 -19.27 0.31
N ASN A 160 9.97 -19.68 1.11
CA ASN A 160 9.87 -19.40 2.54
C ASN A 160 9.77 -20.68 3.39
N ALA A 161 10.47 -21.74 2.95
CA ALA A 161 10.41 -23.06 3.57
C ALA A 161 10.74 -23.03 5.08
N ASP A 162 11.64 -22.13 5.51
CA ASP A 162 12.01 -21.94 6.90
C ASP A 162 10.85 -21.48 7.81
N LEU A 163 9.93 -20.66 7.29
CA LEU A 163 8.73 -20.21 8.02
C LEU A 163 7.57 -21.21 7.88
N VAL A 164 7.42 -21.82 6.72
CA VAL A 164 6.40 -22.85 6.50
C VAL A 164 6.65 -24.07 7.39
N LEU A 165 7.91 -24.42 7.64
CA LEU A 165 8.27 -25.48 8.59
C LEU A 165 7.88 -25.14 10.04
N GLN A 166 7.85 -23.86 10.40
CA GLN A 166 7.41 -23.41 11.74
C GLN A 166 5.88 -23.40 11.82
N ASN A 167 5.21 -22.89 10.80
CA ASN A 167 3.77 -22.95 10.69
C ASN A 167 3.33 -23.08 9.22
N PRO A 168 2.65 -24.18 8.83
CA PRO A 168 2.20 -24.37 7.45
C PRO A 168 1.22 -23.30 6.97
N LYS A 169 0.55 -22.60 7.91
CA LYS A 169 -0.35 -21.48 7.62
C LYS A 169 0.38 -20.20 7.21
N TYR A 170 1.71 -20.16 7.20
CA TYR A 170 2.46 -19.01 6.70
C TYR A 170 2.05 -18.61 5.27
N VAL A 171 1.79 -19.62 4.41
CA VAL A 171 1.27 -19.40 3.05
C VAL A 171 -0.04 -20.15 2.86
N VAL A 172 -1.12 -19.44 2.55
CA VAL A 172 -2.46 -20.01 2.36
C VAL A 172 -3.05 -19.63 1.01
N GLN A 173 -3.67 -20.59 0.33
CA GLN A 173 -4.51 -20.32 -0.84
C GLN A 173 -5.94 -20.06 -0.37
N MET A 174 -6.50 -18.91 -0.72
CA MET A 174 -7.87 -18.49 -0.42
C MET A 174 -8.64 -18.24 -1.72
N THR A 175 -9.17 -19.33 -2.28
CA THR A 175 -9.99 -19.34 -3.49
C THR A 175 -11.30 -20.10 -3.25
N SER A 176 -12.31 -19.91 -4.09
CA SER A 176 -13.56 -20.67 -3.97
C SER A 176 -13.29 -22.18 -3.96
N GLY A 177 -13.73 -22.86 -2.89
CA GLY A 177 -13.55 -24.30 -2.70
C GLY A 177 -12.21 -24.74 -2.09
N SER A 178 -11.28 -23.83 -1.77
CA SER A 178 -10.07 -24.18 -1.01
C SER A 178 -10.32 -24.20 0.49
N GLU A 179 -9.67 -25.11 1.23
CA GLU A 179 -9.74 -25.17 2.70
C GLU A 179 -9.28 -23.88 3.38
N GLY A 180 -8.37 -23.12 2.73
CA GLY A 180 -7.85 -21.86 3.25
C GLY A 180 -8.89 -20.76 3.46
N VAL A 181 -10.10 -20.89 2.90
CA VAL A 181 -11.21 -19.95 3.19
C VAL A 181 -11.59 -19.97 4.68
N GLN A 182 -11.35 -21.08 5.38
CA GLN A 182 -11.58 -21.19 6.82
C GLN A 182 -10.62 -20.31 7.64
N GLU A 183 -9.48 -19.92 7.07
CA GLU A 183 -8.48 -19.07 7.72
C GLU A 183 -8.70 -17.58 7.42
N LEU A 184 -9.81 -17.22 6.75
CA LEU A 184 -10.09 -15.83 6.39
C LEU A 184 -10.27 -14.95 7.63
N GLU A 185 -10.97 -15.44 8.65
CA GLU A 185 -11.15 -14.73 9.93
C GLU A 185 -9.79 -14.47 10.59
N ASN A 186 -8.96 -15.51 10.73
CA ASN A 186 -7.60 -15.39 11.28
C ASN A 186 -6.73 -14.40 10.48
N PHE A 187 -6.86 -14.36 9.16
CA PHE A 187 -6.13 -13.38 8.34
C PHE A 187 -6.59 -11.93 8.59
N MET A 188 -7.87 -11.72 8.89
CA MET A 188 -8.41 -10.40 9.22
C MET A 188 -8.07 -9.96 10.65
N THR A 189 -7.95 -10.90 11.60
CA THR A 189 -7.64 -10.58 12.99
C THR A 189 -6.22 -10.00 13.15
N GLU A 190 -6.12 -8.82 13.78
CA GLU A 190 -4.89 -8.02 13.88
C GLU A 190 -3.76 -8.74 14.65
N ASP A 191 -4.08 -9.40 15.76
CA ASP A 191 -3.13 -10.07 16.65
C ASP A 191 -2.76 -11.49 16.21
N GLU A 192 -3.42 -12.02 15.16
CA GLU A 192 -3.12 -13.33 14.61
C GLU A 192 -1.89 -13.27 13.68
N PRO A 193 -0.81 -13.99 14.00
CA PRO A 193 0.43 -13.96 13.21
C PRO A 193 0.34 -14.75 11.90
N TYR A 194 -0.75 -15.50 11.68
CA TYR A 194 -0.96 -16.32 10.49
C TYR A 194 -2.45 -16.31 10.08
N PRO A 195 -2.75 -16.41 8.78
CA PRO A 195 -1.83 -16.46 7.64
C PRO A 195 -1.07 -15.16 7.36
N VAL A 196 0.08 -15.23 6.70
CA VAL A 196 0.85 -14.03 6.31
C VAL A 196 0.76 -13.80 4.80
N LEU A 197 1.11 -14.80 4.01
CA LEU A 197 1.09 -14.72 2.55
C LEU A 197 -0.15 -15.44 2.02
N VAL A 198 -1.07 -14.69 1.45
CA VAL A 198 -2.34 -15.23 0.95
C VAL A 198 -2.41 -15.09 -0.55
N THR A 199 -2.76 -16.17 -1.25
CA THR A 199 -2.97 -16.16 -2.70
C THR A 199 -4.47 -16.29 -3.01
N THR A 200 -4.96 -15.52 -3.96
CA THR A 200 -6.37 -15.54 -4.38
C THR A 200 -6.49 -15.29 -5.87
N SER A 201 -7.65 -15.62 -6.45
CA SER A 201 -8.01 -15.21 -7.82
C SER A 201 -9.03 -14.08 -7.80
N LYS A 202 -10.17 -14.30 -7.13
CA LYS A 202 -11.25 -13.31 -6.98
C LYS A 202 -11.83 -13.21 -5.57
N LEU A 203 -11.67 -14.22 -4.72
CA LEU A 203 -12.43 -14.33 -3.46
C LEU A 203 -12.16 -13.14 -2.53
N LEU A 204 -10.93 -12.64 -2.48
CA LEU A 204 -10.56 -11.51 -1.62
C LEU A 204 -10.72 -10.14 -2.29
N THR A 205 -11.31 -10.07 -3.49
CA THR A 205 -11.65 -8.77 -4.10
C THR A 205 -12.74 -8.06 -3.31
N THR A 206 -13.65 -8.84 -2.69
CA THR A 206 -14.83 -8.33 -1.98
C THR A 206 -14.95 -8.93 -0.58
N GLY A 207 -15.25 -8.12 0.43
CA GLY A 207 -15.65 -8.62 1.76
C GLY A 207 -14.52 -9.07 2.69
N VAL A 208 -13.29 -8.65 2.43
CA VAL A 208 -12.14 -8.84 3.34
C VAL A 208 -11.77 -7.48 3.91
N ASP A 209 -11.87 -7.35 5.23
CA ASP A 209 -11.48 -6.16 5.98
C ASP A 209 -10.32 -6.56 6.89
N ALA A 210 -9.13 -6.60 6.31
CA ALA A 210 -7.88 -6.85 7.02
C ALA A 210 -7.09 -5.55 6.97
N ASP A 211 -7.23 -4.75 8.02
CA ASP A 211 -6.61 -3.44 8.16
C ASP A 211 -5.07 -3.49 8.25
N THR A 212 -4.53 -4.63 8.68
CA THR A 212 -3.09 -4.92 8.83
C THR A 212 -2.38 -5.33 7.53
N VAL A 213 -3.06 -5.32 6.37
CA VAL A 213 -2.46 -5.67 5.06
C VAL A 213 -1.46 -4.61 4.60
N LYS A 214 -0.17 -4.93 4.62
CA LYS A 214 0.93 -4.02 4.21
C LYS A 214 1.32 -4.15 2.74
N PHE A 215 1.00 -5.28 2.10
CA PHE A 215 1.41 -5.55 0.72
C PHE A 215 0.27 -6.11 -0.15
N ILE A 216 0.13 -5.55 -1.35
CA ILE A 216 -0.76 -6.05 -2.41
C ILE A 216 0.10 -6.41 -3.61
N VAL A 217 0.07 -7.67 -4.03
CA VAL A 217 0.81 -8.16 -5.20
C VAL A 217 -0.15 -8.41 -6.33
N LEU A 218 0.05 -7.71 -7.45
CA LEU A 218 -0.76 -7.83 -8.67
C LEU A 218 -0.02 -8.71 -9.67
N ASP A 219 -0.47 -9.97 -9.78
CA ASP A 219 -0.05 -10.91 -10.83
C ASP A 219 -1.25 -11.43 -11.62
N SER A 220 -2.20 -10.53 -11.87
CA SER A 220 -3.40 -10.74 -12.67
C SER A 220 -3.63 -9.57 -13.63
N ASN A 221 -4.22 -9.86 -14.80
CA ASN A 221 -4.63 -8.84 -15.75
C ASN A 221 -5.99 -8.27 -15.32
N ILE A 222 -5.99 -7.13 -14.62
CA ILE A 222 -7.21 -6.47 -14.16
C ILE A 222 -7.60 -5.42 -15.20
N ASN A 223 -8.76 -5.60 -15.81
CA ASN A 223 -9.29 -4.70 -16.85
C ASN A 223 -10.47 -3.85 -16.35
N SER A 224 -11.00 -4.15 -15.17
CA SER A 224 -12.15 -3.43 -14.59
C SER A 224 -11.66 -2.43 -13.54
N MET A 225 -12.04 -1.16 -13.71
CA MET A 225 -11.76 -0.11 -12.72
C MET A 225 -12.37 -0.44 -11.36
N THR A 226 -13.58 -1.00 -11.35
CA THR A 226 -14.25 -1.46 -10.13
C THR A 226 -13.43 -2.52 -9.39
N GLU A 227 -12.97 -3.54 -10.11
CA GLU A 227 -12.15 -4.61 -9.53
C GLU A 227 -10.81 -4.06 -9.02
N PHE A 228 -10.19 -3.17 -9.79
CA PHE A 228 -8.94 -2.52 -9.41
C PHE A 228 -9.09 -1.72 -8.11
N LYS A 229 -10.08 -0.82 -8.02
CA LYS A 229 -10.37 -0.04 -6.80
C LYS A 229 -10.67 -0.94 -5.59
N GLN A 230 -11.41 -2.02 -5.79
CA GLN A 230 -11.71 -2.99 -4.73
C GLN A 230 -10.48 -3.70 -4.20
N ILE A 231 -9.54 -4.05 -5.09
CA ILE A 231 -8.26 -4.66 -4.72
C ILE A 231 -7.42 -3.66 -3.94
N ILE A 232 -7.22 -2.46 -4.49
CA ILE A 232 -6.39 -1.43 -3.85
C ILE A 232 -6.96 -1.02 -2.48
N GLY A 233 -8.28 -0.90 -2.36
CA GLY A 233 -8.98 -0.57 -1.12
C GLY A 233 -8.73 -1.55 0.03
N ARG A 234 -8.16 -2.74 -0.22
CA ARG A 234 -7.76 -3.68 0.85
C ARG A 234 -6.54 -3.21 1.63
N GLY A 235 -5.72 -2.32 1.05
CA GLY A 235 -4.53 -1.79 1.71
C GLY A 235 -4.74 -0.41 2.33
N THR A 236 -5.84 0.27 2.03
CA THR A 236 -6.02 1.70 2.35
C THR A 236 -6.43 1.97 3.79
N ARG A 237 -6.64 0.94 4.62
CA ARG A 237 -6.91 1.13 6.05
C ARG A 237 -5.64 1.55 6.79
N ILE A 238 -5.77 2.48 7.73
CA ILE A 238 -4.71 2.85 8.67
C ILE A 238 -4.91 2.04 9.94
N ASN A 239 -3.83 1.50 10.49
CA ASN A 239 -3.80 0.93 11.83
C ASN A 239 -2.48 1.35 12.50
N GLU A 240 -2.56 2.33 13.41
CA GLU A 240 -1.39 2.89 14.09
C GLU A 240 -0.77 1.91 15.09
N GLU A 241 -1.59 1.08 15.76
CA GLU A 241 -1.13 0.11 16.76
C GLU A 241 -0.18 -0.94 16.16
N TYR A 242 -0.35 -1.25 14.86
CA TYR A 242 0.44 -2.24 14.14
C TYR A 242 1.38 -1.64 13.08
N ASP A 243 1.76 -0.36 13.23
CA ASP A 243 2.68 0.37 12.33
C ASP A 243 2.23 0.30 10.86
N LYS A 244 0.93 0.46 10.62
CA LYS A 244 0.30 0.38 9.30
C LYS A 244 -0.17 1.77 8.87
N LEU A 245 0.80 2.61 8.53
CA LEU A 245 0.56 3.98 8.04
C LEU A 245 0.49 4.09 6.52
N TYR A 246 1.12 3.15 5.80
CA TYR A 246 1.08 3.07 4.34
C TYR A 246 0.99 1.62 3.88
N PHE A 247 0.79 1.39 2.59
CA PHE A 247 0.91 0.05 2.00
C PHE A 247 1.68 0.07 0.68
N THR A 248 2.22 -1.08 0.29
CA THR A 248 2.98 -1.22 -0.96
C THR A 248 2.25 -2.11 -1.94
N ILE A 249 2.13 -1.64 -3.18
CA ILE A 249 1.61 -2.40 -4.31
C ILE A 249 2.80 -2.88 -5.14
N ILE A 250 2.93 -4.19 -5.34
CA ILE A 250 3.95 -4.78 -6.22
C ILE A 250 3.24 -5.27 -7.48
N ASP A 251 3.52 -4.62 -8.61
CA ASP A 251 2.80 -4.81 -9.86
C ASP A 251 3.69 -5.49 -10.91
N PHE A 252 3.33 -6.74 -11.24
CA PHE A 252 3.99 -7.54 -12.29
C PHE A 252 3.25 -7.49 -13.64
N ARG A 253 2.08 -6.85 -13.69
CA ARG A 253 1.19 -6.84 -14.87
C ARG A 253 0.94 -5.45 -15.44
N ASN A 254 1.59 -4.43 -14.89
CA ASN A 254 1.42 -3.02 -15.25
C ASN A 254 -0.06 -2.59 -15.17
N VAL A 255 -0.79 -3.12 -14.19
CA VAL A 255 -2.19 -2.75 -13.90
C VAL A 255 -2.28 -1.37 -13.28
N THR A 256 -1.29 -0.97 -12.50
CA THR A 256 -1.23 0.34 -11.81
C THR A 256 -1.16 1.54 -12.77
N LYS A 257 -1.09 1.32 -14.09
CA LYS A 257 -1.40 2.36 -15.09
C LYS A 257 -2.82 2.92 -14.93
N LEU A 258 -3.76 2.15 -14.37
CA LEU A 258 -5.14 2.55 -14.11
C LEU A 258 -5.26 3.69 -13.09
N PHE A 259 -4.24 3.93 -12.25
CA PHE A 259 -4.22 5.12 -11.38
C PHE A 259 -4.17 6.45 -12.15
N ALA A 260 -3.71 6.43 -13.41
CA ALA A 260 -3.70 7.62 -14.26
C ALA A 260 -5.06 7.88 -14.95
N ASP A 261 -6.01 6.97 -14.81
CA ASP A 261 -7.35 7.10 -15.35
C ASP A 261 -8.14 8.15 -14.55
N LYS A 262 -8.83 9.05 -15.24
CA LYS A 262 -9.64 10.10 -14.60
C LYS A 262 -10.78 9.48 -13.78
N ASP A 263 -11.27 8.31 -14.19
CA ASP A 263 -12.35 7.60 -13.49
C ASP A 263 -11.90 6.95 -12.18
N PHE A 264 -10.58 6.96 -11.89
CA PHE A 264 -10.04 6.40 -10.65
C PHE A 264 -10.33 7.31 -9.43
N ASP A 265 -9.91 8.58 -9.46
CA ASP A 265 -10.16 9.51 -8.35
C ASP A 265 -11.14 10.65 -8.69
N GLY A 266 -11.43 10.88 -9.98
CA GLY A 266 -12.39 11.90 -10.43
C GLY A 266 -12.08 13.33 -9.94
N ASP A 267 -12.84 14.31 -10.44
CA ASP A 267 -12.91 15.60 -9.77
C ASP A 267 -13.94 15.49 -8.63
N PRO A 268 -13.64 15.96 -7.40
CA PRO A 268 -14.63 16.00 -6.33
C PRO A 268 -15.80 16.86 -6.80
N VAL A 269 -16.98 16.25 -6.92
CA VAL A 269 -18.20 16.98 -7.25
C VAL A 269 -18.44 17.98 -6.12
N LYS A 270 -18.43 19.28 -6.45
CA LYS A 270 -18.67 20.35 -5.48
C LYS A 270 -20.01 20.10 -4.79
N VAL A 271 -19.97 19.96 -3.47
CA VAL A 271 -21.17 19.99 -2.63
C VAL A 271 -21.84 21.33 -2.89
N LYS A 272 -23.08 21.31 -3.42
CA LYS A 272 -23.93 22.49 -3.34
C LYS A 272 -24.21 22.69 -1.86
N GLU A 273 -23.57 23.69 -1.25
CA GLU A 273 -24.02 24.22 0.03
C GLU A 273 -25.44 24.73 -0.19
N THR A 274 -26.45 23.92 0.17
CA THR A 274 -27.81 24.38 0.24
C THR A 274 -27.93 25.23 1.50
N GLU A 275 -27.73 26.54 1.35
CA GLU A 275 -28.29 27.51 2.30
C GLU A 275 -29.82 27.40 2.26
N GLY A 276 -30.39 26.52 3.08
CA GLY A 276 -31.79 26.55 3.47
C GLY A 276 -32.83 26.20 2.40
N GLU A 277 -33.78 25.37 2.83
CA GLU A 277 -35.03 24.97 2.16
C GLU A 277 -34.92 23.95 1.01
N ILE A 278 -35.62 22.83 1.21
CA ILE A 278 -35.85 21.73 0.27
C ILE A 278 -36.61 22.30 -0.93
N PRO A 279 -36.09 22.21 -2.18
CA PRO A 279 -36.83 22.66 -3.35
C PRO A 279 -38.01 21.73 -3.62
N THR A 280 -39.21 22.28 -3.64
CA THR A 280 -40.40 21.65 -4.22
C THR A 280 -40.25 21.55 -5.74
N GLU A 281 -40.73 20.44 -6.31
CA GLU A 281 -40.85 20.21 -7.75
C GLU A 281 -41.46 21.42 -8.46
N GLU A 282 -40.73 21.97 -9.42
CA GLU A 282 -41.19 22.59 -10.68
C GLU A 282 -40.08 23.51 -11.20
N THR A 283 -39.33 23.04 -12.19
CA THR A 283 -39.04 23.69 -13.48
C THR A 283 -37.89 22.96 -14.15
N GLU A 284 -38.26 22.07 -15.07
CA GLU A 284 -37.44 21.77 -16.24
C GLU A 284 -37.18 23.09 -16.98
N ASP A 285 -35.93 23.41 -17.29
CA ASP A 285 -35.62 23.84 -18.65
C ASP A 285 -34.15 23.63 -18.99
N ALA A 286 -33.97 23.14 -20.21
CA ALA A 286 -32.75 22.61 -20.77
C ALA A 286 -31.76 23.71 -21.23
N SER A 287 -30.47 23.42 -21.13
CA SER A 287 -29.49 23.86 -22.13
C SER A 287 -28.33 22.88 -22.16
N VAL A 288 -28.38 21.94 -23.11
CA VAL A 288 -27.25 21.11 -23.50
C VAL A 288 -26.65 21.74 -24.75
N GLU A 289 -25.45 22.29 -24.64
CA GLU A 289 -24.61 22.57 -25.81
C GLU A 289 -23.99 21.25 -26.28
N GLU A 290 -24.36 20.83 -27.50
CA GLU A 290 -23.74 19.71 -28.19
C GLU A 290 -22.30 20.08 -28.61
N THR A 291 -21.31 19.41 -28.02
CA THR A 291 -19.99 19.25 -28.64
C THR A 291 -19.84 17.81 -29.11
N GLN A 292 -19.91 17.63 -30.44
CA GLN A 292 -19.56 16.38 -31.12
C GLN A 292 -18.06 16.14 -31.02
N ASP A 293 -17.64 15.13 -30.26
CA ASP A 293 -16.32 14.53 -30.39
C ASP A 293 -16.47 13.08 -30.88
N ASN A 294 -15.96 12.85 -32.10
CA ASN A 294 -15.80 11.53 -32.71
C ASN A 294 -14.67 10.78 -31.98
N LEU A 295 -15.01 9.70 -31.28
CA LEU A 295 -14.08 8.68 -30.79
C LEU A 295 -14.13 7.44 -31.70
N PRO A 296 -13.01 6.72 -31.92
CA PRO A 296 -12.97 5.58 -32.84
C PRO A 296 -13.74 4.37 -32.29
N GLU A 297 -14.40 3.63 -33.19
CA GLU A 297 -15.07 2.36 -32.89
C GLU A 297 -14.09 1.33 -32.29
N GLU A 298 -14.28 0.98 -31.02
CA GLU A 298 -13.75 -0.28 -30.47
C GLU A 298 -14.71 -1.41 -30.88
N GLU A 299 -14.19 -2.40 -31.61
CA GLU A 299 -14.88 -3.66 -31.90
C GLU A 299 -15.23 -4.35 -30.58
N GLN A 300 -16.53 -4.39 -30.27
CA GLN A 300 -17.09 -5.11 -29.13
C GLN A 300 -17.09 -6.61 -29.40
N GLU A 301 -16.35 -7.38 -28.60
CA GLU A 301 -16.60 -8.82 -28.48
C GLU A 301 -17.94 -9.02 -27.75
N VAL A 302 -18.96 -9.42 -28.50
CA VAL A 302 -20.23 -9.91 -27.97
C VAL A 302 -19.96 -11.24 -27.24
N PRO A 303 -20.41 -11.44 -25.98
CA PRO A 303 -20.34 -12.76 -25.36
C PRO A 303 -21.24 -13.71 -26.16
N PRO A 304 -20.80 -14.93 -26.51
CA PRO A 304 -21.64 -15.85 -27.26
C PRO A 304 -22.88 -16.22 -26.44
N ASP A 305 -24.02 -16.09 -27.10
CA ASP A 305 -25.33 -16.55 -26.65
C ASP A 305 -25.30 -18.08 -26.50
N VAL A 306 -25.34 -18.57 -25.27
CA VAL A 306 -25.31 -20.02 -24.95
C VAL A 306 -26.67 -20.63 -25.26
N THR A 307 -26.92 -20.82 -26.55
CA THR A 307 -27.91 -21.78 -27.04
C THR A 307 -27.27 -23.17 -27.01
N PHE A 308 -27.72 -24.03 -26.10
CA PHE A 308 -27.25 -25.41 -26.02
C PHE A 308 -27.73 -26.20 -27.24
N ASP A 309 -26.87 -26.33 -28.25
CA ASP A 309 -26.98 -27.37 -29.27
C ASP A 309 -26.36 -28.67 -28.72
N PRO A 310 -27.12 -29.75 -28.53
CA PRO A 310 -26.63 -30.98 -27.90
C PRO A 310 -25.64 -31.79 -28.75
N ASN A 311 -25.15 -31.25 -29.87
CA ASN A 311 -24.18 -31.88 -30.77
C ASN A 311 -22.81 -31.17 -30.87
N ASP A 312 -22.56 -30.11 -30.11
CA ASP A 312 -21.25 -29.45 -30.12
C ASP A 312 -20.30 -30.09 -29.08
N GLU A 313 -19.47 -31.05 -29.52
CA GLU A 313 -18.26 -31.44 -28.79
C GLU A 313 -17.22 -30.30 -28.90
N GLU A 314 -17.50 -29.12 -28.34
CA GLU A 314 -16.53 -28.03 -28.30
C GLU A 314 -15.36 -28.44 -27.39
N THR A 315 -14.20 -28.63 -28.00
CA THR A 315 -12.91 -28.83 -27.35
C THR A 315 -12.68 -27.72 -26.32
N LYS A 316 -12.68 -28.07 -25.03
CA LYS A 316 -12.28 -27.13 -23.96
C LYS A 316 -10.93 -26.49 -24.34
N PRO A 317 -10.78 -25.17 -24.26
CA PRO A 317 -9.51 -24.50 -24.57
C PRO A 317 -8.40 -25.09 -23.71
N ILE A 318 -7.36 -25.61 -24.37
CA ILE A 318 -6.23 -26.29 -23.72
C ILE A 318 -5.30 -25.22 -23.13
N LYS A 319 -5.04 -25.31 -21.82
CA LYS A 319 -4.03 -24.50 -21.13
C LYS A 319 -2.69 -25.25 -21.17
N TYR A 320 -1.68 -24.67 -21.80
CA TYR A 320 -0.35 -25.28 -21.95
C TYR A 320 0.56 -24.94 -20.76
N TYR A 321 1.45 -25.87 -20.38
CA TYR A 321 2.39 -25.69 -19.26
C TYR A 321 3.83 -25.92 -19.69
N VAL A 322 4.66 -24.89 -19.53
CA VAL A 322 6.04 -24.86 -20.04
C VAL A 322 7.01 -24.56 -18.90
N ASN A 323 7.98 -25.46 -18.70
CA ASN A 323 8.93 -25.41 -17.59
C ASN A 323 10.37 -25.09 -18.00
N ASP A 324 10.66 -25.00 -19.30
CA ASP A 324 12.00 -24.84 -19.84
C ASP A 324 12.31 -23.40 -20.32
N VAL A 325 11.30 -22.54 -20.42
CA VAL A 325 11.47 -21.14 -20.89
C VAL A 325 12.07 -20.28 -19.79
N PRO A 326 13.29 -19.73 -19.96
CA PRO A 326 13.89 -18.82 -19.00
C PRO A 326 13.13 -17.48 -18.96
N VAL A 327 13.09 -16.88 -17.77
CA VAL A 327 12.49 -15.57 -17.51
C VAL A 327 13.44 -14.75 -16.65
N SER A 328 13.38 -13.42 -16.76
CA SER A 328 14.19 -12.52 -15.94
C SER A 328 13.52 -11.16 -15.74
N VAL A 329 13.85 -10.48 -14.64
CA VAL A 329 13.45 -9.09 -14.42
C VAL A 329 14.36 -8.19 -15.24
N ILE A 330 13.78 -7.40 -16.15
CA ILE A 330 14.50 -6.44 -17.00
C ILE A 330 14.63 -5.09 -16.28
N ASN A 331 13.55 -4.63 -15.67
CA ASN A 331 13.53 -3.34 -15.01
C ASN A 331 12.62 -3.35 -13.77
N GLU A 332 12.86 -2.36 -12.92
CA GLU A 332 12.08 -2.10 -11.75
C GLU A 332 11.92 -0.59 -11.60
N ARG A 333 10.72 -0.14 -11.24
CA ARG A 333 10.43 1.27 -11.00
C ARG A 333 9.62 1.38 -9.72
N VAL A 334 10.10 2.20 -8.80
CA VAL A 334 9.35 2.60 -7.61
C VAL A 334 8.69 3.94 -7.91
N GLN A 335 7.41 4.05 -7.61
CA GLN A 335 6.63 5.27 -7.73
C GLN A 335 5.96 5.56 -6.39
N TYR A 336 5.92 6.83 -6.05
CA TYR A 336 5.27 7.34 -4.84
C TYR A 336 4.06 8.15 -5.25
N MET A 337 3.03 8.10 -4.43
CA MET A 337 1.89 8.99 -4.60
C MET A 337 2.27 10.37 -4.08
N ASP A 338 2.07 11.40 -4.90
CA ASP A 338 2.25 12.79 -4.48
C ASP A 338 1.05 13.32 -3.69
N VAL A 339 1.19 14.52 -3.13
CA VAL A 339 0.11 15.24 -2.43
C VAL A 339 -1.13 15.49 -3.28
N SER A 340 -1.07 15.29 -4.60
CA SER A 340 -2.21 15.44 -5.51
C SER A 340 -2.91 14.12 -5.83
N GLY A 341 -2.46 13.00 -5.23
CA GLY A 341 -2.97 11.65 -5.48
C GLY A 341 -2.36 10.98 -6.72
N LYS A 342 -1.39 11.61 -7.38
CA LYS A 342 -0.80 11.10 -8.63
C LYS A 342 0.48 10.33 -8.36
N LEU A 343 0.68 9.22 -9.07
CA LEU A 343 1.95 8.50 -9.05
C LEU A 343 3.04 9.30 -9.78
N ILE A 344 4.05 9.73 -9.03
CA ILE A 344 5.23 10.38 -9.57
C ILE A 344 6.40 9.41 -9.65
N THR A 345 7.23 9.58 -10.68
CA THR A 345 8.49 8.85 -10.90
C THR A 345 9.71 9.62 -10.39
N GLU A 346 9.49 10.71 -9.65
CA GLU A 346 10.57 11.50 -9.09
C GLU A 346 11.27 10.71 -7.97
N SER A 347 12.54 11.04 -7.70
CA SER A 347 13.28 10.43 -6.59
C SER A 347 12.54 10.69 -5.28
N LEU A 348 12.62 9.75 -4.32
CA LEU A 348 12.04 9.92 -3.00
C LEU A 348 12.53 11.21 -2.32
N VAL A 349 13.74 11.66 -2.67
CA VAL A 349 14.33 12.95 -2.25
C VAL A 349 13.47 14.12 -2.75
N ASP A 350 13.11 14.15 -4.03
CA ASP A 350 12.31 15.23 -4.62
C ASP A 350 10.89 15.25 -4.05
N TYR A 351 10.28 14.07 -3.88
CA TYR A 351 8.97 13.94 -3.23
C TYR A 351 9.00 14.45 -1.79
N THR A 352 9.95 13.98 -0.98
CA THR A 352 10.13 14.42 0.41
C THR A 352 10.35 15.93 0.45
N LYS A 353 11.19 16.47 -0.43
CA LYS A 353 11.46 17.90 -0.53
C LYS A 353 10.20 18.70 -0.81
N LYS A 354 9.35 18.26 -1.74
CA LYS A 354 8.07 18.92 -2.04
C LYS A 354 7.11 18.88 -0.86
N ASN A 355 6.94 17.70 -0.26
CA ASN A 355 6.00 17.48 0.85
C ASN A 355 6.41 18.28 2.10
N ILE A 356 7.69 18.26 2.47
CA ILE A 356 8.20 19.09 3.57
C ILE A 356 8.06 20.58 3.24
N ARG A 357 8.33 21.02 2.00
CA ARG A 357 8.23 22.44 1.64
C ARG A 357 6.79 22.95 1.51
N SER A 358 5.80 22.08 1.30
CA SER A 358 4.39 22.47 1.36
C SER A 358 3.94 22.76 2.79
N GLU A 359 4.47 22.03 3.77
CA GLU A 359 4.14 22.21 5.19
C GLU A 359 5.01 23.27 5.86
N TYR A 360 6.32 23.24 5.58
CA TYR A 360 7.33 24.13 6.14
C TYR A 360 7.97 24.93 5.01
N SER A 361 7.53 26.17 4.85
CA SER A 361 7.96 27.05 3.76
C SER A 361 9.44 27.41 3.85
N THR A 362 10.01 27.39 5.06
CA THR A 362 11.42 27.72 5.33
C THR A 362 12.04 26.78 6.36
N LEU A 363 13.38 26.69 6.36
CA LEU A 363 14.12 25.95 7.39
C LEU A 363 13.83 26.50 8.79
N ASP A 364 13.71 27.82 8.94
CA ASP A 364 13.47 28.45 10.24
C ASP A 364 12.11 28.04 10.84
N GLU A 365 11.08 27.90 10.00
CA GLU A 365 9.76 27.41 10.40
C GLU A 365 9.83 25.97 10.91
N PHE A 366 10.51 25.09 10.15
CA PHE A 366 10.76 23.71 10.58
C PHE A 366 11.55 23.66 11.89
N LEU A 367 12.61 24.46 12.04
CA LEU A 367 13.43 24.52 13.25
C LEU A 367 12.64 25.05 14.46
N GLN A 368 11.73 26.01 14.27
CA GLN A 368 10.89 26.51 15.36
C GLN A 368 9.97 25.42 15.88
N ILE A 369 9.27 24.73 14.98
CA ILE A 369 8.38 23.62 15.33
C ILE A 369 9.18 22.49 15.98
N TRP A 370 10.30 22.09 15.34
CA TRP A 370 11.19 21.06 15.87
C TRP A 370 11.67 21.36 17.28
N ASN A 371 12.18 22.57 17.54
CA ASN A 371 12.72 22.93 18.85
C ASN A 371 11.63 23.15 19.91
N SER A 372 10.42 23.56 19.50
CA SER A 372 9.30 23.79 20.42
C SER A 372 8.62 22.51 20.93
N ALA A 373 8.73 21.41 20.19
CA ALA A 373 8.11 20.14 20.57
C ALA A 373 8.74 19.54 21.83
N GLU A 374 7.89 19.09 22.76
CA GLU A 374 8.33 18.39 23.99
C GLU A 374 8.99 17.04 23.69
N LYS A 375 8.55 16.38 22.61
CA LYS A 375 9.09 15.11 22.12
C LYS A 375 9.33 15.21 20.62
N LYS A 376 10.51 14.83 20.14
CA LYS A 376 10.86 14.89 18.72
C LYS A 376 10.28 13.70 17.95
N THR A 377 10.07 12.58 18.63
CA THR A 377 9.38 11.39 18.11
C THR A 377 8.01 11.73 17.53
N VAL A 378 7.24 12.60 18.19
CA VAL A 378 5.91 13.04 17.72
C VAL A 378 5.96 13.74 16.36
N ILE A 379 6.98 14.56 16.11
CA ILE A 379 7.13 15.22 14.80
C ILE A 379 7.48 14.20 13.71
N ILE A 380 8.32 13.22 14.05
CA ILE A 380 8.70 12.15 13.10
C ILE A 380 7.44 11.35 12.74
N GLU A 381 6.65 10.93 13.73
CA GLU A 381 5.38 10.20 13.53
C GLU A 381 4.40 11.02 12.68
N GLU A 382 4.24 12.32 12.95
CA GLU A 382 3.37 13.21 12.15
C GLU A 382 3.85 13.32 10.69
N LEU A 383 5.16 13.42 10.47
CA LEU A 383 5.73 13.44 9.12
C LEU A 383 5.53 12.09 8.41
N GLU A 384 5.65 10.97 9.10
CA GLU A 384 5.37 9.64 8.56
C GLU A 384 3.90 9.48 8.16
N GLN A 385 2.97 9.95 8.99
CA GLN A 385 1.54 10.00 8.69
C GLN A 385 1.25 10.86 7.46
N LYS A 386 1.97 11.97 7.30
CA LYS A 386 1.91 12.84 6.09
C LYS A 386 2.66 12.24 4.89
N GLY A 387 3.09 10.98 4.98
CA GLY A 387 3.65 10.22 3.87
C GLY A 387 5.15 10.43 3.66
N ILE A 388 5.91 10.86 4.67
CA ILE A 388 7.38 10.86 4.61
C ILE A 388 7.90 9.47 4.97
N PHE A 389 8.60 8.82 4.04
CA PHE A 389 9.11 7.46 4.20
C PHE A 389 10.56 7.46 4.71
N PHE A 390 10.77 7.66 6.02
CA PHE A 390 12.12 7.84 6.59
C PHE A 390 13.05 6.65 6.35
N ASP A 391 12.55 5.42 6.45
CA ASP A 391 13.38 4.23 6.31
C ASP A 391 13.92 4.07 4.89
N GLU A 392 13.07 4.28 3.87
CA GLU A 392 13.51 4.32 2.48
C GLU A 392 14.43 5.51 2.19
N LEU A 393 14.13 6.67 2.76
CA LEU A 393 14.93 7.87 2.53
C LEU A 393 16.34 7.71 3.15
N LYS A 394 16.46 7.00 4.27
CA LYS A 394 17.76 6.57 4.84
C LYS A 394 18.48 5.58 3.93
N GLU A 395 17.78 4.68 3.25
CA GLU A 395 18.42 3.77 2.28
C GLU A 395 18.95 4.50 1.05
N GLU A 396 18.23 5.52 0.56
CA GLU A 396 18.59 6.27 -0.65
C GLU A 396 19.68 7.34 -0.38
N VAL A 397 19.59 8.04 0.76
CA VAL A 397 20.50 9.14 1.10
C VAL A 397 21.66 8.66 1.98
N SER A 398 21.37 8.24 3.22
CA SER A 398 22.35 7.69 4.15
C SER A 398 21.70 7.16 5.43
N LYS A 399 22.09 5.94 5.83
CA LYS A 399 21.62 5.26 7.06
C LYS A 399 22.20 5.87 8.35
N ASP A 400 23.22 6.70 8.22
CA ASP A 400 23.92 7.32 9.35
C ASP A 400 23.28 8.66 9.77
N LEU A 401 22.34 9.18 8.98
CA LEU A 401 21.59 10.39 9.27
C LEU A 401 20.44 10.11 10.24
N ASP A 402 20.23 11.06 11.15
CA ASP A 402 19.00 11.13 11.94
C ASP A 402 17.82 11.61 11.06
N PRO A 403 16.56 11.24 11.35
CA PRO A 403 15.40 11.82 10.69
C PRO A 403 15.44 13.36 10.55
N PHE A 404 15.88 14.08 11.59
CA PHE A 404 16.05 15.53 11.53
C PHE A 404 17.02 15.98 10.44
N ASP A 405 18.21 15.37 10.41
CA ASP A 405 19.27 15.68 9.44
C ASP A 405 18.87 15.32 8.04
N LEU A 406 18.12 14.23 7.90
CA LEU A 406 17.59 13.77 6.64
C LEU A 406 16.64 14.80 6.04
N ILE A 407 15.71 15.34 6.84
CA ILE A 407 14.81 16.43 6.41
C ILE A 407 15.62 17.70 6.09
N CYS A 408 16.54 18.11 6.96
CA CYS A 408 17.36 19.30 6.74
C CYS A 408 18.15 19.21 5.43
N HIS A 409 18.74 18.05 5.16
CA HIS A 409 19.52 17.80 3.96
C HIS A 409 18.64 17.77 2.70
N VAL A 410 17.54 17.01 2.74
CA VAL A 410 16.70 16.75 1.57
C VAL A 410 15.82 17.97 1.23
N ALA A 411 15.14 18.55 2.21
CA ALA A 411 14.17 19.61 1.96
C ALA A 411 14.83 21.00 1.88
N PHE A 412 15.89 21.23 2.66
CA PHE A 412 16.49 22.55 2.84
C PHE A 412 17.94 22.66 2.35
N ASP A 413 18.44 21.63 1.65
CA ASP A 413 19.76 21.60 1.02
C ASP A 413 20.91 21.83 2.02
N MET A 414 20.72 21.47 3.30
CA MET A 414 21.74 21.57 4.33
C MET A 414 22.81 20.49 4.17
N PRO A 415 24.06 20.73 4.60
CA PRO A 415 25.08 19.67 4.63
C PRO A 415 24.61 18.50 5.50
N PRO A 416 24.75 17.25 5.04
CA PRO A 416 24.35 16.08 5.82
C PRO A 416 25.25 15.96 7.04
N LEU A 417 24.65 15.81 8.22
CA LEU A 417 25.35 15.65 9.48
C LEU A 417 24.92 14.32 10.10
N THR A 418 25.87 13.39 10.27
CA THR A 418 25.58 12.08 10.85
C THR A 418 25.27 12.17 12.34
N ARG A 419 24.54 11.18 12.87
CA ARG A 419 24.25 11.06 14.31
C ARG A 419 25.54 11.15 15.14
N ARG A 420 26.61 10.50 14.67
CA ARG A 420 27.91 10.51 15.34
C ARG A 420 28.61 11.87 15.28
N GLU A 421 28.47 12.61 14.18
CA GLU A 421 29.00 13.98 14.08
C GLU A 421 28.25 14.94 14.99
N ARG A 422 26.92 14.83 15.12
CA ARG A 422 26.13 15.59 16.12
C ARG A 422 26.62 15.33 17.53
N ALA A 423 26.73 14.06 17.91
CA ALA A 423 27.22 13.65 19.23
C ALA A 423 28.62 14.24 19.52
N ASN A 424 29.52 14.18 18.55
CA ASN A 424 30.87 14.72 18.69
C ASN A 424 30.90 16.25 18.78
N ASN A 425 30.05 16.95 18.02
CA ASN A 425 29.94 18.40 18.07
C ASN A 425 29.42 18.86 19.44
N LEU A 426 28.46 18.14 20.02
CA LEU A 426 27.96 18.42 21.37
C LEU A 426 29.04 18.21 22.43
N LYS A 427 29.81 17.11 22.36
CA LYS A 427 30.95 16.85 23.26
C LYS A 427 31.96 18.02 23.24
N LYS A 428 32.25 18.58 22.06
CA LYS A 428 33.18 19.72 21.91
C LYS A 428 32.67 21.03 22.52
N ARG A 429 31.36 21.22 22.65
CA ARG A 429 30.74 22.44 23.21
C ARG A 429 30.82 22.50 24.75
N GLY A 430 31.30 21.45 25.42
CA GLY A 430 31.46 21.43 26.88
C GLY A 430 30.14 21.31 27.67
N TYR A 431 29.05 20.87 27.02
CA TYR A 431 27.72 20.74 27.66
C TYR A 431 27.74 19.95 28.98
N PHE A 432 28.58 18.92 29.06
CA PHE A 432 28.60 18.00 30.19
C PHE A 432 29.32 18.53 31.44
N GLU A 433 30.05 19.66 31.34
CA GLU A 433 30.90 20.17 32.44
C GLU A 433 30.10 20.69 33.65
N LYS A 434 28.81 20.99 33.47
CA LYS A 434 27.91 21.41 34.56
C LYS A 434 27.40 20.27 35.44
N TYR A 435 27.63 19.01 35.07
CA TYR A 435 27.18 17.83 35.81
C TYR A 435 28.31 17.19 36.62
N GLY A 436 27.97 16.55 37.74
CA GLY A 436 28.93 15.73 38.51
C GLY A 436 29.36 14.48 37.73
N GLU A 437 30.48 13.86 38.13
CA GLU A 437 31.15 12.80 37.35
C GLU A 437 30.21 11.67 36.88
N ILE A 438 29.38 11.12 37.78
CA ILE A 438 28.48 10.02 37.44
C ILE A 438 27.37 10.47 36.48
N ALA A 439 26.75 11.63 36.74
CA ALA A 439 25.70 12.18 35.88
C ALA A 439 26.26 12.50 34.48
N LYS A 440 27.49 13.01 34.39
CA LYS A 440 28.21 13.22 33.14
C LYS A 440 28.42 11.91 32.38
N GLN A 441 28.95 10.87 33.03
CA GLN A 441 29.19 9.57 32.40
C GLN A 441 27.90 8.92 31.88
N VAL A 442 26.79 9.07 32.62
CA VAL A 442 25.47 8.61 32.18
C VAL A 442 25.05 9.34 30.92
N LEU A 443 25.08 10.67 30.89
CA LEU A 443 24.69 11.44 29.70
C LEU A 443 25.61 11.19 28.49
N GLU A 444 26.92 11.00 28.71
CA GLU A 444 27.87 10.64 27.65
C GLU A 444 27.56 9.25 27.06
N THR A 445 27.18 8.29 27.91
CA THR A 445 26.77 6.95 27.46
C THR A 445 25.46 6.99 26.67
N LEU A 446 24.51 7.82 27.11
CA LEU A 446 23.24 8.04 26.39
C LEU A 446 23.50 8.68 25.02
N LEU A 447 24.42 9.63 24.94
CA LEU A 447 24.81 10.26 23.68
C LEU A 447 25.46 9.26 22.71
N GLU A 448 26.27 8.34 23.22
CA GLU A 448 26.86 7.26 22.42
C GLU A 448 25.78 6.31 21.89
N LYS A 449 24.80 5.94 22.73
CA LYS A 449 23.65 5.16 22.26
C LYS A 449 22.84 5.86 21.19
N TYR A 450 22.63 7.17 21.30
CA TYR A 450 22.01 7.94 20.23
C TYR A 450 22.81 7.86 18.92
N ALA A 451 24.14 7.97 18.99
CA ALA A 451 25.00 7.90 17.81
C ALA A 451 24.87 6.56 17.07
N ASP A 452 24.64 5.47 17.80
CA ASP A 452 24.53 4.12 17.24
C ASP A 452 23.07 3.74 16.87
N GLU A 453 22.11 4.01 17.77
CA GLU A 453 20.72 3.49 17.71
C GLU A 453 19.66 4.56 17.37
N GLY A 454 19.95 5.86 17.51
CA GLY A 454 19.02 6.96 17.20
C GLY A 454 18.18 7.48 18.40
N LEU A 455 17.21 8.35 18.10
CA LEU A 455 16.45 9.16 19.08
C LEU A 455 15.45 8.37 19.94
N ALA A 456 14.84 7.30 19.40
CA ALA A 456 13.73 6.59 20.04
C ALA A 456 14.04 6.09 21.47
N ASN A 457 15.32 5.85 21.77
CA ASN A 457 15.75 5.34 23.07
C ASN A 457 16.06 6.43 24.12
N LEU A 458 16.14 7.71 23.75
CA LEU A 458 16.52 8.79 24.69
C LEU A 458 15.34 9.31 25.52
N GLU A 459 14.15 9.37 24.94
CA GLU A 459 12.97 9.99 25.56
C GLU A 459 12.26 9.10 26.61
N SER A 460 12.69 7.84 26.77
CA SER A 460 12.09 6.86 27.68
C SER A 460 12.95 6.58 28.92
N LEU A 461 12.30 6.47 30.09
CA LEU A 461 12.98 6.06 31.33
C LEU A 461 13.52 4.63 31.29
N GLU A 462 13.05 3.80 30.35
CA GLU A 462 13.57 2.46 30.14
C GLU A 462 15.05 2.46 29.74
N VAL A 463 15.55 3.58 29.21
CA VAL A 463 16.97 3.76 28.88
C VAL A 463 17.89 3.56 30.09
N LEU A 464 17.40 3.82 31.31
CA LEU A 464 18.15 3.61 32.55
C LEU A 464 18.37 2.12 32.89
N LYS A 465 17.59 1.22 32.30
CA LYS A 465 17.71 -0.23 32.52
C LYS A 465 18.63 -0.91 31.50
N VAL A 466 19.05 -0.19 30.46
CA VAL A 466 19.89 -0.74 29.41
C VAL A 466 21.28 -1.07 29.97
N PRO A 467 21.91 -2.21 29.62
CA PRO A 467 23.13 -2.69 30.29
C PRO A 467 24.25 -1.64 30.40
N ASP A 468 24.46 -0.84 29.37
CA ASP A 468 25.51 0.19 29.33
C ASP A 468 25.27 1.34 30.31
N VAL A 469 24.02 1.61 30.65
CA VAL A 469 23.61 2.65 31.61
C VAL A 469 23.45 2.06 33.01
N ALA A 470 22.92 0.84 33.11
CA ALA A 470 22.70 0.12 34.38
C ALA A 470 24.00 -0.15 35.16
N ARG A 471 25.18 -0.14 34.50
CA ARG A 471 26.48 -0.22 35.17
C ARG A 471 26.76 0.94 36.15
N PHE A 472 26.07 2.07 35.99
CA PHE A 472 26.20 3.24 36.87
C PHE A 472 25.29 3.19 38.10
N GLY A 473 24.48 2.12 38.24
CA GLY A 473 23.62 1.89 39.40
C GLY A 473 22.18 1.53 39.00
N THR A 474 21.35 1.30 40.02
CA THR A 474 19.90 1.13 39.81
C THR A 474 19.27 2.43 39.30
N PRO A 475 18.12 2.40 38.61
CA PRO A 475 17.46 3.62 38.12
C PRO A 475 17.25 4.67 39.22
N VAL A 476 16.95 4.24 40.46
CA VAL A 476 16.78 5.14 41.61
C VAL A 476 18.09 5.82 42.01
N GLU A 477 19.22 5.10 41.94
CA GLU A 477 20.55 5.65 42.24
C GLU A 477 21.00 6.63 41.16
N ILE A 478 20.81 6.28 39.88
CA ILE A 478 21.11 7.17 38.76
C ILE A 478 20.35 8.48 38.90
N LEU A 479 19.04 8.43 39.16
CA LEU A 479 18.21 9.63 39.35
C LEU A 479 18.66 10.52 40.51
N LYS A 480 19.26 9.96 41.57
CA LYS A 480 19.81 10.75 42.68
C LYS A 480 21.01 11.60 42.25
N HIS A 481 21.82 11.13 41.28
CA HIS A 481 22.94 11.91 40.76
C HIS A 481 22.50 13.16 39.99
N PHE A 482 21.27 13.19 39.47
CA PHE A 482 20.63 14.37 38.89
C PHE A 482 19.77 15.14 39.90
N GLY A 483 19.65 14.63 41.13
CA GLY A 483 18.84 15.17 42.22
C GLY A 483 17.46 14.52 42.33
N ASN A 484 16.70 14.43 41.24
CA ASN A 484 15.42 13.72 41.18
C ASN A 484 15.01 13.40 39.73
N LYS A 485 13.92 12.65 39.58
CA LYS A 485 13.33 12.31 38.27
C LYS A 485 13.08 13.54 37.39
N LYS A 486 12.57 14.63 37.95
CA LYS A 486 12.25 15.84 37.19
C LYS A 486 13.51 16.47 36.59
N LYS A 487 14.57 16.63 37.40
CA LYS A 487 15.87 17.17 36.95
C LYS A 487 16.58 16.28 35.94
N PHE A 488 16.40 14.96 36.03
CA PHE A 488 16.89 14.05 35.01
C PHE A 488 16.18 14.29 33.68
N MET A 489 14.84 14.35 33.67
CA MET A 489 14.08 14.65 32.45
C MET A 489 14.44 16.03 31.87
N GLU A 490 14.63 17.04 32.72
CA GLU A 490 15.12 18.36 32.31
C GLU A 490 16.51 18.27 31.65
N ALA A 491 17.41 17.44 32.17
CA ALA A 491 18.75 17.22 31.59
C ALA A 491 18.72 16.47 30.25
N ILE A 492 17.77 15.55 30.06
CA ILE A 492 17.54 14.85 28.78
C ILE A 492 16.96 15.81 27.74
N ALA A 493 15.91 16.57 28.09
CA ALA A 493 15.33 17.55 27.18
C ALA A 493 16.35 18.63 26.77
N GLU A 494 17.21 19.05 27.71
CA GLU A 494 18.29 19.98 27.40
C GLU A 494 19.39 19.33 26.54
N LEU A 495 19.72 18.05 26.76
CA LEU A 495 20.65 17.31 25.92
C LEU A 495 20.16 17.25 24.46
N GLU A 496 18.89 16.92 24.27
CA GLU A 496 18.23 16.85 22.95
C GLU A 496 18.20 18.22 22.27
N ASN A 497 17.80 19.27 22.97
CA ASN A 497 17.83 20.61 22.42
C ASN A 497 19.25 21.00 21.99
N GLN A 498 20.27 20.68 22.79
CA GLN A 498 21.67 20.97 22.46
C GLN A 498 22.20 20.13 21.29
N LEU A 499 21.66 18.93 21.06
CA LEU A 499 21.97 18.06 19.92
C LEU A 499 21.51 18.69 18.59
N TYR A 500 20.37 19.39 18.61
CA TYR A 500 19.71 19.96 17.44
C TYR A 500 19.88 21.47 17.25
N VAL A 501 20.71 22.13 18.05
CA VAL A 501 21.12 23.52 17.78
C VAL A 501 21.90 23.57 16.47
N ALA A 502 21.27 24.18 15.45
CA ALA A 502 21.78 24.40 14.09
C ALA A 502 23.17 25.05 14.07
#